data_AF-A0A9D6EZP5-F1
#
_entry.id   AF-A0A9D6EZP5-F1
#
_cell.length_a   1.000
_cell.length_b   1.000
_cell.length_c   1.000
_cell.angle_alpha   90.00
_cell.angle_beta   90.00
_cell.angle_gamma   90.00
#
_symmetry.space_group_name_H-M   'P 1'
#
loop_
_entity.id
_entity.type
_entity.pdbx_description
1 polymer ?
#
loop_
_entity_poly.entity_id
_entity_poly.type
_entity_poly.pdbx_seq_one_letter_code
_entity_poly.pdbx_strand_id
1 'polypeptide(L)'
;MARKFFAAFAFLALFAFSVGAQDDLKDFAAKQRIAAQKLKVEVRDALDNARRLQKTDATEARFILERMIRRVQAASDLLTESDRTPLIRSLQAQLAQVHAATRAKRIIDDQRPPYRDPGRPRTTRPAADPNDGPISVAKRYIGPGKAAQQTYADLIRQRERNLNAIKLSIEKDPPIPTGDVPIAFPSYWKELTKRAKDRVSAKLTDKEKKVLKTLNSTISVEYEGDKFKTVIGALQDRTGLSIIIDEGSLKDANADYDDPVNFKVQKVSVRTVLKKILGDKGLTYIIKEGAIQVMTPKKASEFLVTRTYQIDDLIAPDPQVQMMFGPFVAQFQMAQNAQQLINLIQMTIEPQYWQPNGPGSITFFFPTRSLVIRASTEMHYQLGSPGLFGNR
;
A
#
# COMPACT_ATOMS: atom_id res chain seq x y z
N MET A 1 24.07 -34.62 -62.90
CA MET A 1 24.39 -33.21 -62.66
C MET A 1 23.18 -32.47 -62.06
N ALA A 2 22.84 -32.74 -60.79
CA ALA A 2 21.70 -32.10 -60.14
C ALA A 2 22.03 -31.89 -58.66
N ARG A 3 22.80 -30.83 -58.36
CA ARG A 3 23.15 -30.41 -56.99
C ARG A 3 23.82 -29.03 -56.98
N LYS A 4 23.27 -28.04 -57.69
CA LYS A 4 23.81 -26.65 -57.68
C LYS A 4 22.76 -25.52 -57.72
N PHE A 5 21.48 -25.78 -57.45
CA PHE A 5 20.44 -24.71 -57.52
C PHE A 5 19.71 -24.38 -56.21
N PHE A 6 20.01 -25.04 -55.08
CA PHE A 6 19.32 -24.75 -53.80
C PHE A 6 20.03 -23.72 -52.90
N ALA A 7 21.21 -23.22 -53.26
CA ALA A 7 21.97 -22.30 -52.41
C ALA A 7 21.62 -20.80 -52.62
N ALA A 8 20.95 -20.45 -53.73
CA ALA A 8 20.67 -19.05 -54.06
C ALA A 8 19.41 -18.49 -53.37
N PHE A 9 18.43 -19.33 -53.04
CA PHE A 9 17.18 -18.88 -52.39
C PHE A 9 17.31 -18.72 -50.87
N ALA A 10 18.22 -19.44 -50.22
CA ALA A 10 18.48 -19.30 -48.79
C ALA A 10 19.24 -18.00 -48.45
N PHE A 11 20.05 -17.48 -49.38
CA PHE A 11 20.77 -16.23 -49.21
C PHE A 11 19.86 -14.99 -49.33
N LEU A 12 18.79 -15.08 -50.14
CA LEU A 12 17.86 -13.97 -50.35
C LEU A 12 16.83 -13.84 -49.20
N ALA A 13 16.48 -14.96 -48.55
CA ALA A 13 15.65 -14.94 -47.32
C ALA A 13 16.43 -14.45 -46.08
N LEU A 14 17.73 -14.71 -45.99
CA LEU A 14 18.61 -14.17 -44.94
C LEU A 14 18.91 -12.67 -45.12
N PHE A 15 18.88 -12.15 -46.35
CA PHE A 15 18.97 -10.71 -46.62
C PHE A 15 17.65 -9.96 -46.35
N ALA A 16 16.49 -10.59 -46.56
CA ALA A 16 15.21 -9.97 -46.22
C ALA A 16 15.00 -9.84 -44.69
N PHE A 17 15.54 -10.79 -43.91
CA PHE A 17 15.52 -10.73 -42.44
C PHE A 17 16.53 -9.74 -41.85
N SER A 18 17.65 -9.47 -42.54
CA SER A 18 18.65 -8.50 -42.09
C SER A 18 18.22 -7.05 -42.33
N VAL A 19 17.48 -6.76 -43.40
CA VAL A 19 16.99 -5.40 -43.69
C VAL A 19 15.85 -5.00 -42.75
N GLY A 20 14.89 -5.89 -42.46
CA GLY A 20 13.80 -5.62 -41.51
C GLY A 20 14.26 -5.51 -40.05
N ALA A 21 15.15 -6.39 -39.60
CA ALA A 21 15.72 -6.33 -38.26
C ALA A 21 16.60 -5.08 -38.03
N GLN A 22 17.20 -4.55 -39.10
CA GLN A 22 18.02 -3.34 -39.03
C GLN A 22 17.18 -2.06 -38.99
N ASP A 23 15.99 -2.05 -39.59
CA ASP A 23 15.02 -0.96 -39.43
C ASP A 23 14.30 -1.02 -38.07
N ASP A 24 13.94 -2.21 -37.57
CA ASP A 24 13.41 -2.39 -36.21
C ASP A 24 14.42 -1.98 -35.12
N LEU A 25 15.71 -2.25 -35.31
CA LEU A 25 16.77 -1.79 -34.40
C LEU A 25 16.91 -0.26 -34.40
N LYS A 26 16.82 0.37 -35.57
CA LYS A 26 16.88 1.84 -35.70
C LYS A 26 15.65 2.47 -35.05
N ASP A 27 14.47 1.90 -35.24
CA ASP A 27 13.22 2.36 -34.63
C ASP A 27 13.24 2.21 -33.10
N PHE A 28 13.78 1.10 -32.60
CA PHE A 28 13.98 0.91 -31.16
C PHE A 28 14.98 1.91 -30.59
N ALA A 29 16.11 2.13 -31.25
CA ALA A 29 17.10 3.13 -30.86
C ALA A 29 16.53 4.56 -30.93
N ALA A 30 15.67 4.87 -31.91
CA ALA A 30 14.97 6.15 -32.02
C ALA A 30 13.98 6.34 -30.85
N LYS A 31 13.19 5.32 -30.51
CA LYS A 31 12.28 5.34 -29.35
C LYS A 31 13.03 5.50 -28.04
N GLN A 32 14.16 4.83 -27.86
CA GLN A 32 15.02 4.98 -26.68
C GLN A 32 15.61 6.40 -26.58
N ARG A 33 16.05 6.99 -27.70
CA ARG A 33 16.54 8.38 -27.74
C ARG A 33 15.45 9.38 -27.35
N ILE A 34 14.23 9.20 -27.86
CA ILE A 34 13.07 10.03 -27.51
C ILE A 34 12.74 9.90 -26.02
N ALA A 35 12.75 8.67 -25.48
CA ALA A 35 12.53 8.41 -24.06
C ALA A 35 13.63 9.04 -23.18
N ALA A 36 14.90 8.98 -23.61
CA ALA A 36 16.01 9.61 -22.91
C ALA A 36 15.90 11.15 -22.92
N GLN A 37 15.50 11.73 -24.05
CA GLN A 37 15.23 13.17 -24.17
C GLN A 37 14.07 13.60 -23.26
N LYS A 38 12.97 12.84 -23.23
CA LYS A 38 11.84 13.09 -22.34
C LYS A 38 12.26 13.05 -20.88
N LEU A 39 13.06 12.06 -20.49
CA LEU A 39 13.58 11.95 -19.13
C LEU A 39 14.48 13.15 -18.75
N LYS A 40 15.33 13.63 -19.67
CA LYS A 40 16.13 14.84 -19.47
C LYS A 40 15.26 16.08 -19.27
N VAL A 41 14.16 16.21 -20.02
CA VAL A 41 13.16 17.29 -19.84
C VAL A 41 12.47 17.17 -18.49
N GLU A 42 12.02 15.98 -18.10
CA GLU A 42 11.39 15.76 -16.80
C GLU A 42 12.32 16.07 -15.62
N VAL A 43 13.62 15.77 -15.75
CA VAL A 43 14.64 16.16 -14.75
C VAL A 43 14.75 17.69 -14.65
N ARG A 44 14.77 18.39 -15.79
CA ARG A 44 14.78 19.87 -15.83
C ARG A 44 13.52 20.46 -15.18
N ASP A 45 12.35 19.94 -15.51
CA ASP A 45 11.09 20.38 -14.92
C ASP A 45 11.03 20.11 -13.42
N ALA A 46 11.56 18.97 -12.96
CA ALA A 46 11.66 18.66 -11.54
C ALA A 46 12.61 19.62 -10.81
N LEU A 47 13.72 20.00 -11.41
CA LEU A 47 14.63 21.02 -10.86
C LEU A 47 13.96 22.39 -10.79
N ASP A 48 13.21 22.79 -11.81
CA ASP A 48 12.47 24.07 -11.85
C ASP A 48 11.34 24.11 -10.82
N ASN A 49 10.57 23.02 -10.71
CA ASN A 49 9.52 22.89 -9.71
C ASN A 49 10.08 22.88 -8.29
N ALA A 50 11.17 22.16 -8.05
CA ALA A 50 11.84 22.16 -6.75
C ALA A 50 12.37 23.56 -6.38
N ARG A 51 12.89 24.32 -7.35
CA ARG A 51 13.30 25.73 -7.13
C ARG A 51 12.15 26.63 -6.74
N ARG A 52 10.98 26.48 -7.38
CA ARG A 52 9.77 27.24 -7.04
C ARG A 52 9.26 26.88 -5.64
N LEU A 53 9.19 25.58 -5.33
CA LEU A 53 8.70 25.05 -4.06
C LEU A 53 9.65 25.28 -2.89
N GLN A 54 10.96 25.48 -3.12
CA GLN A 54 11.96 25.72 -2.07
C GLN A 54 11.56 26.84 -1.09
N LYS A 55 10.85 27.88 -1.58
CA LYS A 55 10.42 29.01 -0.74
C LYS A 55 9.13 28.71 0.02
N THR A 56 8.17 28.05 -0.61
CA THR A 56 6.81 27.80 -0.09
C THR A 56 6.72 26.50 0.70
N ASP A 57 7.17 25.38 0.13
CA ASP A 57 7.15 24.05 0.74
C ASP A 57 8.45 23.27 0.42
N ALA A 58 9.37 23.32 1.37
CA ALA A 58 10.65 22.64 1.23
C ALA A 58 10.55 21.11 1.36
N THR A 59 9.46 20.58 1.93
CA THR A 59 9.24 19.14 2.09
C THR A 59 8.80 18.53 0.77
N GLU A 60 7.89 19.19 0.07
CA GLU A 60 7.44 18.79 -1.26
C GLU A 60 8.57 18.89 -2.29
N ALA A 61 9.37 19.96 -2.25
CA ALA A 61 10.58 20.11 -3.08
C ALA A 61 11.56 18.95 -2.89
N ARG A 62 11.78 18.51 -1.65
CA ARG A 62 12.64 17.37 -1.32
C ARG A 62 12.10 16.07 -1.93
N PHE A 63 10.80 15.80 -1.78
CA PHE A 63 10.17 14.59 -2.28
C PHE A 63 10.27 14.48 -3.81
N ILE A 64 10.05 15.58 -4.53
CA ILE A 64 10.17 15.64 -6.00
C ILE A 64 11.59 15.30 -6.44
N LEU A 65 12.61 15.87 -5.79
CA LEU A 65 14.02 15.63 -6.10
C LEU A 65 14.43 14.19 -5.81
N GLU A 66 14.08 13.64 -4.64
CA GLU A 66 14.40 12.25 -4.28
C GLU A 66 13.73 11.23 -5.21
N ARG A 67 12.47 11.48 -5.61
CA ARG A 67 11.76 10.66 -6.59
C ARG A 67 12.46 10.69 -7.95
N MET A 68 12.93 11.86 -8.39
CA MET A 68 13.61 12.00 -9.66
C MET A 68 15.00 11.34 -9.64
N ILE A 69 15.75 11.44 -8.54
CA ILE A 69 17.03 10.73 -8.36
C ILE A 69 16.84 9.22 -8.51
N ARG A 70 15.85 8.62 -7.81
CA ARG A 70 15.56 7.19 -7.93
C ARG A 70 15.20 6.79 -9.37
N ARG A 71 14.42 7.62 -10.06
CA ARG A 71 14.02 7.37 -11.44
C ARG A 71 15.18 7.45 -12.42
N VAL A 72 16.08 8.41 -12.26
CA VAL A 72 17.31 8.54 -13.07
C VAL A 72 18.30 7.41 -12.79
N GLN A 73 18.38 6.93 -11.53
CA GLN A 73 19.20 5.77 -11.17
C GLN A 73 18.66 4.46 -11.76
N ALA A 74 17.34 4.27 -11.76
CA ALA A 74 16.68 3.09 -12.34
C ALA A 74 16.64 3.09 -13.88
N ALA A 75 16.92 4.22 -14.53
CA ALA A 75 16.92 4.35 -15.98
C ALA A 75 18.26 3.92 -16.62
N SER A 76 18.86 2.82 -16.16
CA SER A 76 20.11 2.27 -16.70
C SER A 76 20.03 1.95 -18.20
N ASP A 77 18.83 1.60 -18.66
CA ASP A 77 18.57 1.12 -20.01
C ASP A 77 18.34 2.27 -21.02
N LEU A 78 18.14 3.50 -20.52
CA LEU A 78 17.80 4.69 -21.31
C LEU A 78 18.92 5.74 -21.33
N LEU A 79 19.78 5.77 -20.31
CA LEU A 79 20.85 6.76 -20.16
C LEU A 79 22.19 6.06 -19.91
N THR A 80 23.18 6.40 -20.74
CA THR A 80 24.58 6.07 -20.51
C THR A 80 25.06 6.67 -19.19
N GLU A 81 26.07 6.03 -18.59
CA GLU A 81 26.64 6.47 -17.32
C GLU A 81 27.22 7.89 -17.38
N SER A 82 27.73 8.28 -18.56
CA SER A 82 28.17 9.65 -18.89
C SER A 82 27.07 10.70 -18.74
N ASP A 83 25.83 10.35 -19.09
CA ASP A 83 24.70 11.29 -19.11
C ASP A 83 23.97 11.30 -17.76
N ARG A 84 24.01 10.18 -17.04
CA ARG A 84 23.35 10.01 -15.75
C ARG A 84 24.05 10.75 -14.63
N THR A 85 25.38 10.68 -14.61
CA THR A 85 26.24 11.30 -13.58
C THR A 85 26.00 12.80 -13.42
N PRO A 86 25.99 13.63 -14.48
CA PRO A 86 25.73 15.07 -14.33
C PRO A 86 24.29 15.36 -13.90
N LEU A 87 23.29 14.58 -14.35
CA LEU A 87 21.90 14.75 -13.92
C LEU A 87 21.72 14.46 -12.43
N ILE A 88 22.28 13.34 -11.95
CA ILE A 88 22.27 13.00 -10.53
C ILE A 88 23.00 14.06 -9.71
N ARG A 89 24.18 14.52 -10.16
CA ARG A 89 24.94 15.58 -9.48
C ARG A 89 24.13 16.87 -9.37
N SER A 90 23.41 17.25 -10.44
CA SER A 90 22.56 18.45 -10.43
C SER A 90 21.37 18.31 -9.47
N LEU A 91 20.71 17.14 -9.44
CA LEU A 91 19.61 16.85 -8.53
C LEU A 91 20.07 16.79 -7.07
N GLN A 92 21.23 16.19 -6.81
CA GLN A 92 21.84 16.14 -5.48
C GLN A 92 22.31 17.51 -5.00
N ALA A 93 22.87 18.34 -5.89
CA ALA A 93 23.24 19.72 -5.56
C ALA A 93 22.01 20.54 -5.18
N GLN A 94 20.91 20.41 -5.94
CA GLN A 94 19.65 21.08 -5.62
C GLN A 94 19.04 20.56 -4.31
N LEU A 95 19.10 19.25 -4.08
CA LEU A 95 18.66 18.62 -2.82
C LEU A 95 19.48 19.14 -1.63
N ALA A 96 20.80 19.28 -1.79
CA ALA A 96 21.68 19.87 -0.79
C ALA A 96 21.32 21.34 -0.53
N GLN A 97 20.94 22.12 -1.54
CA GLN A 97 20.45 23.49 -1.35
C GLN A 97 19.11 23.56 -0.61
N VAL A 98 18.19 22.63 -0.88
CA VAL A 98 16.92 22.52 -0.13
C VAL A 98 17.19 22.10 1.33
N HIS A 99 18.12 21.18 1.57
CA HIS A 99 18.58 20.82 2.90
C HIS A 99 19.29 21.97 3.62
N ALA A 100 20.13 22.72 2.92
CA ALA A 100 20.79 23.90 3.46
C ALA A 100 19.76 25.00 3.77
N ALA A 101 18.74 25.20 2.94
CA ALA A 101 17.68 26.17 3.19
C ALA A 101 16.77 25.77 4.36
N THR A 102 16.44 24.48 4.51
CA THR A 102 15.68 23.98 5.66
C THR A 102 16.51 24.02 6.95
N ARG A 103 17.78 23.64 6.88
CA ARG A 103 18.72 23.77 8.00
C ARG A 103 18.96 25.23 8.35
N ALA A 104 19.08 26.13 7.37
CA ALA A 104 19.21 27.56 7.60
C ALA A 104 17.92 28.15 8.18
N LYS A 105 16.73 27.75 7.73
CA LYS A 105 15.46 28.15 8.37
C LYS A 105 15.40 27.68 9.83
N ARG A 106 15.79 26.43 10.12
CA ARG A 106 15.88 25.91 11.50
C ARG A 106 16.92 26.65 12.32
N ILE A 107 18.10 26.90 11.76
CA ILE A 107 19.14 27.70 12.41
C ILE A 107 18.66 29.13 12.61
N ILE A 108 17.91 29.74 11.69
CA ILE A 108 17.33 31.07 11.85
C ILE A 108 16.22 31.06 12.89
N ASP A 109 15.40 30.01 12.98
CA ASP A 109 14.40 29.84 14.04
C ASP A 109 15.04 29.53 15.40
N ASP A 110 16.21 28.89 15.42
CA ASP A 110 17.04 28.65 16.62
C ASP A 110 17.93 29.87 16.97
N GLN A 111 18.31 30.68 15.98
CA GLN A 111 19.06 31.94 16.08
C GLN A 111 18.14 33.14 16.19
N ARG A 112 16.81 32.98 16.02
CA ARG A 112 15.84 33.93 16.58
C ARG A 112 16.29 34.02 18.03
N PRO A 113 16.78 35.19 18.46
CA PRO A 113 17.33 35.30 19.79
C PRO A 113 16.24 34.75 20.71
N PRO A 114 16.55 33.75 21.55
CA PRO A 114 15.55 33.11 22.40
C PRO A 114 14.80 34.25 23.02
N TYR A 115 13.47 34.31 22.80
CA TYR A 115 12.58 35.42 23.16
C TYR A 115 13.31 36.33 24.14
N ARG A 116 13.92 37.41 23.63
CA ARG A 116 14.76 38.24 24.49
C ARG A 116 13.77 38.82 25.47
N ASP A 117 13.77 38.25 26.68
CA ASP A 117 12.90 38.70 27.73
C ASP A 117 13.08 40.22 27.78
N PRO A 118 12.04 41.03 27.52
CA PRO A 118 12.18 42.48 27.37
C PRO A 118 12.92 43.12 28.55
N GLY A 119 12.99 42.43 29.69
CA GLY A 119 13.73 42.79 30.89
C GLY A 119 15.20 42.35 30.99
N ARG A 120 15.82 41.66 30.01
CA ARG A 120 17.25 41.25 30.11
C ARG A 120 18.17 42.48 30.05
N PRO A 121 18.88 42.84 31.15
CA PRO A 121 19.64 44.08 31.21
C PRO A 121 20.75 44.11 30.16
N ARG A 122 20.89 45.22 29.44
CA ARG A 122 22.03 45.46 28.56
C ARG A 122 23.24 45.85 29.41
N THR A 123 24.16 44.92 29.65
CA THR A 123 25.45 45.24 30.26
C THR A 123 26.33 45.91 29.20
N THR A 124 26.16 47.22 29.04
CA THR A 124 27.10 48.06 28.31
C THR A 124 28.25 48.41 29.25
N ARG A 125 29.49 48.33 28.76
CA ARG A 125 30.66 48.79 29.52
C ARG A 125 30.53 50.32 29.63
N PRO A 126 30.40 50.91 30.82
CA PRO A 126 30.27 52.36 30.95
C PRO A 126 31.51 53.03 30.35
N ALA A 127 31.32 54.07 29.52
CA ALA A 127 32.41 54.82 28.91
C ALA A 127 33.41 55.31 29.98
N ALA A 128 34.70 55.17 29.72
CA ALA A 128 35.75 55.61 30.65
C ALA A 128 35.74 57.13 30.71
N ASP A 129 35.45 57.68 31.89
CA ASP A 129 35.58 59.11 32.16
C ASP A 129 36.98 59.32 32.78
N PRO A 130 37.85 60.18 32.23
CA PRO A 130 39.21 60.37 32.71
C PRO A 130 39.33 60.86 34.16
N ASN A 131 38.25 61.37 34.77
CA ASN A 131 38.28 61.94 36.13
C ASN A 131 37.72 61.01 37.22
N ASP A 132 37.50 59.73 36.93
CA ASP A 132 36.76 58.83 37.82
C ASP A 132 37.64 58.13 38.87
N GLY A 133 37.20 58.10 40.14
CA GLY A 133 37.98 57.58 41.27
C GLY A 133 38.06 56.04 41.37
N PRO A 134 38.95 55.46 42.19
CA PRO A 134 39.19 54.01 42.26
C PRO A 134 37.94 53.18 42.64
N ILE A 135 37.06 53.74 43.48
CA ILE A 135 35.84 53.06 43.96
C ILE A 135 34.79 52.95 42.85
N SER A 136 34.65 53.96 41.99
CA SER A 136 33.73 53.90 40.84
C SER A 136 34.26 52.92 39.80
N VAL A 137 35.58 52.85 39.59
CA VAL A 137 36.19 51.83 38.74
C VAL A 137 35.90 50.41 39.25
N ALA A 138 36.03 50.14 40.55
CA ALA A 138 35.71 48.82 41.12
C ALA A 138 34.23 48.42 40.95
N LYS A 139 33.29 49.36 41.15
CA LYS A 139 31.86 49.12 40.93
C LYS A 139 31.54 48.73 39.47
N ARG A 140 32.27 49.27 38.49
CA ARG A 140 32.11 48.91 37.06
C ARG A 140 32.46 47.45 36.77
N TYR A 141 33.33 46.83 37.56
CA TYR A 141 33.71 45.42 37.38
C TYR A 141 32.85 44.46 38.19
N ILE A 142 32.45 44.85 39.41
CA ILE A 142 31.71 43.96 40.33
C ILE A 142 30.23 43.82 39.95
N GLY A 143 29.57 44.92 39.53
CA GLY A 143 28.14 44.93 39.20
C GLY A 143 27.77 43.97 38.06
N PRO A 144 28.44 44.07 36.89
CA PRO A 144 28.23 43.15 35.77
C PRO A 144 28.50 41.68 36.12
N GLY A 145 29.53 41.42 36.96
CA GLY A 145 29.88 40.07 37.40
C GLY A 145 28.78 39.41 38.23
N LYS A 146 28.17 40.15 39.18
CA LYS A 146 27.04 39.64 39.98
C LYS A 146 25.79 39.41 39.14
N ALA A 147 25.47 40.31 38.21
CA ALA A 147 24.34 40.14 37.31
C ALA A 147 24.53 38.92 36.39
N ALA A 148 25.74 38.69 35.88
CA ALA A 148 26.06 37.52 35.07
C ALA A 148 25.84 36.22 35.87
N GLN A 149 26.34 36.14 37.10
CA GLN A 149 26.16 34.96 37.97
C GLN A 149 24.68 34.65 38.24
N GLN A 150 23.86 35.67 38.49
CA GLN A 150 22.41 35.49 38.65
C GLN A 150 21.76 34.95 37.38
N THR A 151 22.13 35.46 36.20
CA THR A 151 21.60 34.93 34.93
C THR A 151 22.02 33.48 34.66
N TYR A 152 23.21 33.06 35.08
CA TYR A 152 23.65 31.66 34.99
C TYR A 152 22.83 30.77 35.92
N ALA A 153 22.59 31.19 37.16
CA ALA A 153 21.75 30.46 38.11
C ALA A 153 20.30 30.31 37.60
N ASP A 154 19.76 31.33 36.93
CA ASP A 154 18.42 31.27 36.34
C ASP A 154 18.34 30.33 35.13
N LEU A 155 19.39 30.30 34.29
CA LEU A 155 19.49 29.37 33.17
C LEU A 155 19.55 27.91 33.64
N ILE A 156 20.31 27.64 34.71
CA ILE A 156 20.39 26.31 35.33
C ILE A 156 19.00 25.88 35.81
N ARG A 157 18.29 26.76 36.52
CA ARG A 157 16.90 26.49 36.99
C ARG A 157 15.91 26.29 35.84
N GLN A 158 16.07 26.96 34.70
CA GLN A 158 15.24 26.71 33.51
C GLN A 158 15.56 25.36 32.86
N ARG A 159 16.84 25.01 32.75
CA ARG A 159 17.26 23.71 32.23
C ARG A 159 16.71 22.58 33.10
N GLU A 160 16.80 22.70 34.41
CA GLU A 160 16.23 21.73 35.35
C GLU A 160 14.72 21.57 35.19
N ARG A 161 13.99 22.68 35.04
CA ARG A 161 12.54 22.63 34.75
C ARG A 161 12.22 21.92 33.44
N ASN A 162 12.97 22.20 32.38
CA ASN A 162 12.76 21.56 31.06
C ASN A 162 13.11 20.07 31.10
N LEU A 163 14.21 19.71 31.77
CA LEU A 163 14.59 18.31 31.97
C LEU A 163 13.55 17.55 32.80
N ASN A 164 12.99 18.18 33.84
CA ASN A 164 11.91 17.59 34.63
C ASN A 164 10.62 17.46 33.82
N ALA A 165 10.29 18.41 32.94
CA ALA A 165 9.14 18.29 32.04
C ALA A 165 9.31 17.13 31.04
N ILE A 166 10.51 16.95 30.48
CA ILE A 166 10.83 15.82 29.58
C ILE A 166 10.75 14.49 30.34
N LYS A 167 11.33 14.42 31.55
CA LYS A 167 11.24 13.23 32.41
C LYS A 167 9.78 12.90 32.74
N LEU A 168 8.97 13.90 33.08
CA LEU A 168 7.54 13.70 33.35
C LEU A 168 6.78 13.24 32.10
N SER A 169 7.10 13.72 30.89
CA SER A 169 6.50 13.17 29.67
C SER A 169 6.90 11.71 29.43
N ILE A 170 8.16 11.36 29.71
CA ILE A 170 8.65 9.98 29.59
C ILE A 170 8.03 9.07 30.65
N GLU A 171 7.78 9.56 31.87
CA GLU A 171 7.09 8.82 32.93
C GLU A 171 5.58 8.71 32.69
N LYS A 172 4.97 9.71 32.05
CA LYS A 172 3.56 9.67 31.61
C LYS A 172 3.36 8.72 30.44
N ASP A 173 4.36 8.56 29.59
CA ASP A 173 4.37 7.54 28.56
C ASP A 173 4.63 6.18 29.23
N PRO A 174 3.66 5.26 29.27
CA PRO A 174 3.83 4.02 30.02
C PRO A 174 4.96 3.19 29.39
N PRO A 175 5.98 2.76 30.16
CA PRO A 175 6.87 1.71 29.70
C PRO A 175 6.02 0.45 29.54
N ILE A 176 6.13 -0.18 28.36
CA ILE A 176 5.60 -1.50 27.96
C ILE A 176 4.50 -2.05 28.89
N PRO A 177 3.22 -2.05 28.44
CA PRO A 177 2.09 -2.30 29.34
C PRO A 177 2.20 -3.67 29.99
N THR A 178 2.54 -3.67 31.28
CA THR A 178 2.52 -4.85 32.14
C THR A 178 1.30 -4.69 33.05
N GLY A 179 0.18 -5.32 32.67
CA GLY A 179 -1.06 -5.39 33.46
C GLY A 179 -1.94 -4.14 33.43
N ASP A 180 -3.26 -4.36 33.29
CA ASP A 180 -4.46 -3.53 33.54
C ASP A 180 -4.47 -2.00 33.37
N VAL A 181 -3.43 -1.37 32.80
CA VAL A 181 -3.48 0.05 32.42
C VAL A 181 -4.23 0.17 31.09
N PRO A 182 -5.39 0.87 31.03
CA PRO A 182 -6.14 1.01 29.80
C PRO A 182 -5.31 1.78 28.77
N ILE A 183 -5.05 1.14 27.63
CA ILE A 183 -4.35 1.73 26.49
C ILE A 183 -5.18 2.92 25.99
N ALA A 184 -4.73 4.14 26.30
CA ALA A 184 -5.35 5.36 25.81
C ALA A 184 -4.87 5.63 24.37
N PHE A 185 -5.68 5.22 23.38
CA PHE A 185 -5.37 5.51 21.98
C PHE A 185 -5.51 7.03 21.71
N PRO A 186 -4.62 7.63 20.90
CA PRO A 186 -4.77 9.02 20.47
C PRO A 186 -6.11 9.28 19.77
N SER A 187 -6.66 10.49 19.90
CA SER A 187 -7.97 10.85 19.33
C SER A 187 -8.07 10.61 17.80
N TYR A 188 -6.96 10.76 17.08
CA TYR A 188 -6.87 10.55 15.63
C TYR A 188 -6.77 9.07 15.21
N TRP A 189 -6.63 8.12 16.15
CA TRP A 189 -6.53 6.70 15.84
C TRP A 189 -7.78 6.18 15.13
N LYS A 190 -8.97 6.69 15.52
CA LYS A 190 -10.24 6.40 14.85
C LYS A 190 -10.24 6.75 13.36
N GLU A 191 -9.56 7.84 12.98
CA GLU A 191 -9.45 8.25 11.58
C GLU A 191 -8.44 7.41 10.81
N LEU A 192 -7.31 7.06 11.43
CA LEU A 192 -6.32 6.17 10.84
C LEU A 192 -6.91 4.78 10.58
N THR A 193 -7.69 4.22 11.52
CA THR A 193 -8.38 2.94 11.34
C THR A 193 -9.41 3.00 10.21
N LYS A 194 -10.18 4.09 10.10
CA LYS A 194 -11.11 4.29 8.97
C LYS A 194 -10.39 4.34 7.62
N ARG A 195 -9.32 5.15 7.51
CA ARG A 195 -8.51 5.25 6.30
C ARG A 195 -7.82 3.92 5.94
N ALA A 196 -7.38 3.15 6.92
CA ALA A 196 -6.84 1.81 6.71
C ALA A 196 -7.92 0.84 6.21
N LYS A 197 -9.10 0.85 6.83
CA LYS A 197 -10.25 0.06 6.39
C LYS A 197 -10.63 0.37 4.94
N ASP A 198 -10.66 1.63 4.55
CA ASP A 198 -10.99 2.04 3.18
C ASP A 198 -9.92 1.64 2.15
N ARG A 199 -8.66 1.47 2.58
CA ARG A 199 -7.55 0.98 1.73
C ARG A 199 -7.50 -0.55 1.63
N VAL A 200 -7.82 -1.26 2.71
CA VAL A 200 -7.70 -2.73 2.82
C VAL A 200 -8.99 -3.44 2.41
N SER A 201 -10.16 -2.82 2.62
CA SER A 201 -11.43 -3.26 2.02
C SER A 201 -11.32 -3.10 0.51
N ALA A 202 -10.83 -4.13 -0.17
CA ALA A 202 -10.90 -4.26 -1.62
C ALA A 202 -12.26 -3.73 -2.10
N LYS A 203 -12.23 -2.85 -3.11
CA LYS A 203 -13.35 -2.11 -3.69
C LYS A 203 -14.46 -3.05 -4.20
N LEU A 204 -15.18 -3.73 -3.31
CA LEU A 204 -16.49 -4.25 -3.64
C LEU A 204 -17.35 -3.03 -3.88
N THR A 205 -17.87 -2.91 -5.09
CA THR A 205 -18.82 -1.83 -5.40
C THR A 205 -20.02 -1.95 -4.46
N ASP A 206 -20.66 -0.84 -4.12
CA ASP A 206 -21.81 -0.88 -3.21
C ASP A 206 -22.95 -1.76 -3.77
N LYS A 207 -23.01 -1.91 -5.10
CA LYS A 207 -23.88 -2.85 -5.80
C LYS A 207 -23.51 -4.31 -5.49
N GLU A 208 -22.23 -4.69 -5.60
CA GLU A 208 -21.77 -6.05 -5.27
C GLU A 208 -22.01 -6.40 -3.80
N LYS A 209 -21.79 -5.45 -2.88
CA LYS A 209 -22.10 -5.66 -1.45
C LYS A 209 -23.58 -5.92 -1.20
N LYS A 210 -24.47 -5.20 -1.90
CA LYS A 210 -25.92 -5.44 -1.85
C LYS A 210 -26.26 -6.83 -2.35
N VAL A 211 -25.74 -7.22 -3.52
CA VAL A 211 -25.94 -8.57 -4.10
C VAL A 211 -25.50 -9.65 -3.10
N LEU A 212 -24.32 -9.52 -2.51
CA LEU A 212 -23.80 -10.46 -1.52
C LEU A 212 -24.66 -10.54 -0.25
N LYS A 213 -25.19 -9.41 0.22
CA LYS A 213 -26.11 -9.38 1.37
C LYS A 213 -27.43 -10.07 1.06
N THR A 214 -27.98 -9.85 -0.13
CA THR A 214 -29.21 -10.52 -0.59
C THR A 214 -29.00 -12.01 -0.79
N LEU A 215 -27.82 -12.43 -1.29
CA LEU A 215 -27.48 -13.86 -1.41
C LEU A 215 -27.45 -14.58 -0.05
N ASN A 216 -27.13 -13.88 1.04
CA ASN A 216 -27.19 -14.44 2.40
C ASN A 216 -28.59 -14.43 3.01
N SER A 217 -29.57 -13.78 2.37
CA SER A 217 -30.96 -13.79 2.87
C SER A 217 -31.57 -15.18 2.73
N THR A 218 -32.47 -15.53 3.64
CA THR A 218 -33.15 -16.83 3.65
C THR A 218 -34.43 -16.77 2.82
N ILE A 219 -34.66 -17.78 1.99
CA ILE A 219 -35.86 -17.96 1.20
C ILE A 219 -36.39 -19.39 1.37
N SER A 220 -37.71 -19.55 1.26
CA SER A 220 -38.37 -20.85 1.16
C SER A 220 -38.92 -21.01 -0.25
N VAL A 221 -38.55 -22.09 -0.92
CA VAL A 221 -38.92 -22.32 -2.30
C VAL A 221 -39.25 -23.79 -2.53
N GLU A 222 -40.30 -24.01 -3.31
CA GLU A 222 -40.82 -25.30 -3.70
C GLU A 222 -41.08 -25.24 -5.20
N TYR A 223 -40.33 -26.03 -5.95
CA TYR A 223 -40.43 -26.18 -7.40
C TYR A 223 -40.63 -27.67 -7.71
N GLU A 224 -41.67 -27.98 -8.46
CA GLU A 224 -42.01 -29.34 -8.87
C GLU A 224 -42.21 -29.37 -10.39
N GLY A 225 -41.19 -29.80 -11.12
CA GLY A 225 -41.23 -29.95 -12.58
C GLY A 225 -41.19 -28.63 -13.35
N ASP A 226 -40.88 -27.51 -12.70
CA ASP A 226 -40.82 -26.21 -13.35
C ASP A 226 -39.62 -26.10 -14.28
N LYS A 227 -39.83 -25.41 -15.42
CA LYS A 227 -38.77 -25.12 -16.38
C LYS A 227 -37.69 -24.25 -15.75
N PHE A 228 -36.42 -24.58 -16.00
CA PHE A 228 -35.26 -23.83 -15.48
C PHE A 228 -35.35 -22.32 -15.72
N LYS A 229 -35.82 -21.89 -16.90
CA LYS A 229 -36.03 -20.46 -17.21
C LYS A 229 -37.04 -19.79 -16.28
N THR A 230 -38.15 -20.47 -15.98
CA THR A 230 -39.20 -19.96 -15.09
C THR A 230 -38.69 -19.85 -13.65
N VAL A 231 -37.91 -20.82 -13.21
CA VAL A 231 -37.30 -20.85 -11.87
C VAL A 231 -36.34 -19.66 -11.68
N ILE A 232 -35.47 -19.40 -12.66
CA ILE A 232 -34.54 -18.26 -12.60
C ILE A 232 -35.28 -16.92 -12.61
N GLY A 233 -36.33 -16.77 -13.44
CA GLY A 233 -37.18 -15.58 -13.45
C GLY A 233 -37.86 -15.34 -12.09
N ALA A 234 -38.45 -16.38 -11.50
CA ALA A 234 -39.08 -16.30 -10.18
C ALA A 234 -38.08 -15.94 -9.07
N LEU A 235 -36.84 -16.43 -9.15
CA LEU A 235 -35.78 -16.05 -8.22
C LEU A 235 -35.36 -14.59 -8.40
N GLN A 236 -35.27 -14.10 -9.64
CA GLN A 236 -34.97 -12.71 -9.94
C GLN A 236 -36.05 -11.76 -9.42
N ASP A 237 -37.33 -12.09 -9.58
CA ASP A 237 -38.45 -11.27 -9.10
C ASP A 237 -38.52 -11.22 -7.57
N ARG A 238 -38.29 -12.35 -6.90
CA ARG A 238 -38.33 -12.42 -5.43
C ARG A 238 -37.14 -11.75 -4.74
N THR A 239 -35.97 -11.79 -5.37
CA THR A 239 -34.72 -11.30 -4.76
C THR A 239 -34.28 -9.93 -5.28
N GLY A 240 -34.84 -9.47 -6.40
CA GLY A 240 -34.42 -8.26 -7.10
C GLY A 240 -33.00 -8.34 -7.68
N LEU A 241 -32.45 -9.55 -7.82
CA LEU A 241 -31.10 -9.79 -8.34
C LEU A 241 -31.15 -9.95 -9.86
N SER A 242 -30.28 -9.23 -10.57
CA SER A 242 -30.11 -9.42 -12.02
C SER A 242 -29.31 -10.70 -12.28
N ILE A 243 -29.97 -11.75 -12.78
CA ILE A 243 -29.33 -13.03 -13.13
C ILE A 243 -29.24 -13.13 -14.65
N ILE A 244 -28.02 -13.24 -15.17
CA ILE A 244 -27.73 -13.34 -16.60
C ILE A 244 -27.13 -14.72 -16.87
N ILE A 245 -27.73 -15.47 -17.78
CA ILE A 245 -27.24 -16.79 -18.18
C ILE A 245 -26.39 -16.64 -19.44
N ASP A 246 -25.18 -17.18 -19.42
CA ASP A 246 -24.30 -17.23 -20.59
C ASP A 246 -24.69 -18.41 -21.49
N GLU A 247 -25.18 -18.12 -22.71
CA GLU A 247 -25.67 -19.14 -23.64
C GLU A 247 -24.58 -20.14 -24.06
N GLY A 248 -23.34 -19.66 -24.21
CA GLY A 248 -22.19 -20.53 -24.53
C GLY A 248 -21.94 -21.56 -23.43
N SER A 249 -21.99 -21.12 -22.17
CA SER A 249 -21.87 -22.01 -21.02
C SER A 249 -23.00 -23.02 -20.90
N LEU A 250 -24.21 -22.66 -21.34
CA LEU A 250 -25.35 -23.56 -21.32
C LEU A 250 -25.19 -24.71 -22.32
N LYS A 251 -24.66 -24.40 -23.51
CA LYS A 251 -24.30 -25.39 -24.54
C LYS A 251 -23.16 -26.31 -24.09
N ASP A 252 -22.12 -25.74 -23.49
CA ASP A 252 -20.98 -26.51 -22.97
C ASP A 252 -21.36 -27.49 -21.84
N ALA A 253 -22.37 -27.12 -21.04
CA ALA A 253 -22.91 -27.96 -19.97
C ALA A 253 -23.95 -28.99 -20.46
N ASN A 254 -24.30 -28.99 -21.75
CA ASN A 254 -25.38 -29.78 -22.33
C ASN A 254 -26.71 -29.64 -21.55
N ALA A 255 -26.98 -28.43 -21.07
CA ALA A 255 -28.20 -28.09 -20.33
C ALA A 255 -29.14 -27.29 -21.25
N ASP A 256 -30.45 -27.40 -21.04
CA ASP A 256 -31.44 -26.58 -21.75
C ASP A 256 -32.26 -25.73 -20.77
N TYR A 257 -32.83 -24.63 -21.27
CA TYR A 257 -33.73 -23.74 -20.55
C TYR A 257 -35.04 -24.41 -20.11
N ASP A 258 -35.40 -25.50 -20.81
CA ASP A 258 -36.63 -26.25 -20.60
C ASP A 258 -36.47 -27.45 -19.66
N ASP A 259 -35.26 -27.73 -19.20
CA ASP A 259 -35.05 -28.83 -18.29
C ASP A 259 -35.84 -28.64 -16.97
N PRO A 260 -36.51 -29.70 -16.48
CA PRO A 260 -37.28 -29.62 -15.25
C PRO A 260 -36.36 -29.52 -14.03
N VAL A 261 -36.76 -28.67 -13.07
CA VAL A 261 -36.07 -28.51 -11.78
C VAL A 261 -37.02 -28.94 -10.66
N ASN A 262 -36.65 -30.00 -9.94
CA ASN A 262 -37.34 -30.45 -8.74
C ASN A 262 -36.53 -30.02 -7.51
N PHE A 263 -37.04 -29.05 -6.77
CA PHE A 263 -36.31 -28.52 -5.61
C PHE A 263 -37.27 -28.03 -4.52
N LYS A 264 -37.21 -28.66 -3.34
CA LYS A 264 -38.06 -28.33 -2.19
C LYS A 264 -37.21 -28.07 -0.96
N VAL A 265 -37.13 -26.80 -0.55
CA VAL A 265 -36.33 -26.39 0.61
C VAL A 265 -36.98 -25.20 1.33
N GLN A 266 -37.01 -25.27 2.67
CA GLN A 266 -37.52 -24.20 3.53
C GLN A 266 -36.39 -23.55 4.33
N LYS A 267 -36.42 -22.21 4.48
CA LYS A 267 -35.47 -21.42 5.28
C LYS A 267 -33.99 -21.60 4.92
N VAL A 268 -33.65 -21.60 3.63
CA VAL A 268 -32.25 -21.73 3.17
C VAL A 268 -31.79 -20.46 2.47
N SER A 269 -30.48 -20.18 2.55
CA SER A 269 -29.91 -18.98 1.92
C SER A 269 -30.09 -19.01 0.39
N VAL A 270 -30.36 -17.87 -0.23
CA VAL A 270 -30.44 -17.75 -1.71
C VAL A 270 -29.16 -18.29 -2.37
N ARG A 271 -27.99 -18.06 -1.76
CA ARG A 271 -26.71 -18.64 -2.18
C ARG A 271 -26.78 -20.16 -2.31
N THR A 272 -27.26 -20.84 -1.27
CA THR A 272 -27.32 -22.31 -1.26
C THR A 272 -28.32 -22.83 -2.29
N VAL A 273 -29.48 -22.18 -2.41
CA VAL A 273 -30.49 -22.52 -3.43
C VAL A 273 -29.90 -22.40 -4.83
N LEU A 274 -29.28 -21.26 -5.14
CA LEU A 274 -28.68 -20.99 -6.44
C LEU A 274 -27.53 -21.97 -6.73
N LYS A 275 -26.64 -22.21 -5.77
CA LYS A 275 -25.53 -23.16 -5.91
C LYS A 275 -26.01 -24.58 -6.17
N LYS A 276 -27.12 -24.99 -5.54
CA LYS A 276 -27.67 -26.34 -5.71
C LYS A 276 -28.35 -26.51 -7.08
N ILE A 277 -29.23 -25.58 -7.46
CA ILE A 277 -29.92 -25.61 -8.76
C ILE A 277 -28.92 -25.58 -9.92
N LEU A 278 -27.91 -24.72 -9.85
CA LEU A 278 -26.87 -24.63 -10.88
C LEU A 278 -25.94 -25.85 -10.86
N GLY A 279 -25.58 -26.33 -9.66
CA GLY A 279 -24.70 -27.47 -9.49
C GLY A 279 -25.27 -28.77 -10.08
N ASP A 280 -26.58 -28.98 -10.00
CA ASP A 280 -27.24 -30.15 -10.60
C ASP A 280 -27.15 -30.15 -12.14
N LYS A 281 -26.91 -28.98 -12.75
CA LYS A 281 -26.69 -28.82 -14.21
C LYS A 281 -25.23 -28.59 -14.59
N GLY A 282 -24.30 -28.75 -13.66
CA GLY A 282 -22.87 -28.51 -13.90
C GLY A 282 -22.53 -27.04 -14.15
N LEU A 283 -23.40 -26.11 -13.75
CA LEU A 283 -23.19 -24.67 -13.85
C LEU A 283 -22.76 -24.10 -12.50
N THR A 284 -22.11 -22.95 -12.55
CA THR A 284 -21.79 -22.13 -11.38
C THR A 284 -22.17 -20.68 -11.65
N TYR A 285 -22.06 -19.82 -10.66
CA TYR A 285 -22.30 -18.40 -10.82
C TYR A 285 -21.09 -17.58 -10.36
N ILE A 286 -20.90 -16.43 -10.99
CA ILE A 286 -19.95 -15.41 -10.54
C ILE A 286 -20.69 -14.08 -10.34
N ILE A 287 -20.16 -13.26 -9.44
CA ILE A 287 -20.67 -11.90 -9.21
C ILE A 287 -19.74 -10.94 -9.95
N LYS A 288 -20.28 -10.24 -10.94
CA LYS A 288 -19.55 -9.27 -11.76
C LYS A 288 -20.42 -8.05 -12.03
N GLU A 289 -19.88 -6.86 -11.80
CA GLU A 289 -20.54 -5.58 -12.09
C GLU A 289 -21.91 -5.39 -11.39
N GLY A 290 -22.12 -6.09 -10.26
CA GLY A 290 -23.39 -6.06 -9.52
C GLY A 290 -24.51 -6.93 -10.14
N ALA A 291 -24.18 -7.81 -11.08
CA ALA A 291 -25.06 -8.85 -11.60
C ALA A 291 -24.49 -10.25 -11.31
N ILE A 292 -25.37 -11.24 -11.28
CA ILE A 292 -25.02 -12.65 -11.18
C ILE A 292 -24.92 -13.19 -12.61
N GLN A 293 -23.75 -13.69 -12.98
CA GLN A 293 -23.55 -14.33 -14.28
C GLN A 293 -23.43 -15.84 -14.07
N VAL A 294 -24.34 -16.60 -14.66
CA VAL A 294 -24.36 -18.06 -14.63
C VAL A 294 -23.54 -18.58 -15.81
N MET A 295 -22.54 -19.41 -15.53
CA MET A 295 -21.60 -19.95 -16.51
C MET A 295 -21.02 -21.30 -16.07
N THR A 296 -20.22 -21.96 -16.92
CA THR A 296 -19.55 -23.21 -16.53
C THR A 296 -18.42 -22.96 -15.52
N PRO A 297 -18.05 -23.94 -14.68
CA PRO A 297 -16.90 -23.84 -13.78
C PRO A 297 -15.59 -23.50 -14.50
N LYS A 298 -15.42 -24.00 -15.73
CA LYS A 298 -14.25 -23.73 -16.58
C LYS A 298 -14.17 -22.27 -17.02
N LYS A 299 -15.30 -21.64 -17.36
CA LYS A 299 -15.33 -20.21 -17.72
C LYS A 299 -15.25 -19.31 -16.49
N ALA A 300 -15.86 -19.76 -15.38
CA ALA A 300 -15.80 -19.05 -14.10
C ALA A 300 -14.36 -18.92 -13.55
N SER A 301 -13.50 -19.91 -13.79
CA SER A 301 -12.10 -19.87 -13.38
C SER A 301 -11.24 -18.86 -14.14
N GLU A 302 -11.74 -18.25 -15.22
CA GLU A 302 -11.05 -17.16 -15.91
C GLU A 302 -11.23 -15.83 -15.17
N PHE A 303 -12.36 -15.66 -14.48
CA PHE A 303 -12.71 -14.42 -13.77
C PHE A 303 -12.18 -14.39 -12.34
N LEU A 304 -10.86 -14.53 -12.20
CA LEU A 304 -10.17 -14.46 -10.91
C LEU A 304 -9.76 -13.03 -10.60
N VAL A 305 -9.92 -12.64 -9.34
CA VAL A 305 -9.44 -11.36 -8.79
C VAL A 305 -8.25 -11.66 -7.89
N THR A 306 -7.28 -10.75 -7.84
CA THR A 306 -6.18 -10.82 -6.88
C THR A 306 -6.40 -9.81 -5.78
N ARG A 307 -6.35 -10.24 -4.51
CA ARG A 307 -6.45 -9.38 -3.33
C ARG A 307 -5.32 -9.64 -2.35
N THR A 308 -4.89 -8.57 -1.69
CA THR A 308 -3.84 -8.61 -0.66
C THR A 308 -4.47 -8.46 0.71
N TYR A 309 -4.18 -9.41 1.61
CA TYR A 309 -4.65 -9.44 2.99
C TYR A 309 -3.46 -9.27 3.92
N GLN A 310 -3.45 -8.21 4.73
CA GLN A 310 -2.42 -8.02 5.75
C GLN A 310 -2.67 -8.98 6.91
N ILE A 311 -1.65 -9.73 7.31
CA ILE A 311 -1.77 -10.78 8.34
C ILE A 311 -0.68 -10.64 9.42
N ASP A 312 -0.05 -9.48 9.53
CA ASP A 312 1.09 -9.21 10.44
C ASP A 312 0.84 -9.68 11.87
N ASP A 313 -0.35 -9.38 12.40
CA ASP A 313 -0.78 -9.77 13.74
C ASP A 313 -0.87 -11.29 13.93
N LEU A 314 -1.30 -12.02 12.90
CA LEU A 314 -1.51 -13.47 12.98
C LEU A 314 -0.23 -14.30 12.84
N ILE A 315 0.83 -13.72 12.29
CA ILE A 315 2.10 -14.42 12.02
C ILE A 315 3.27 -13.87 12.82
N ALA A 316 3.01 -12.91 13.73
CA ALA A 316 4.02 -12.32 14.56
C ALA A 316 4.78 -13.42 15.33
N PRO A 317 6.13 -13.38 15.32
CA PRO A 317 6.93 -14.32 16.09
C PRO A 317 6.72 -14.07 17.59
N ASP A 318 6.95 -15.09 18.40
CA ASP A 318 6.88 -14.95 19.85
C ASP A 318 7.94 -13.92 20.31
N PRO A 319 7.55 -12.87 21.06
CA PRO A 319 8.49 -11.86 21.56
C PRO A 319 9.67 -12.45 22.33
N GLN A 320 9.48 -13.53 23.08
CA GLN A 320 10.55 -14.20 23.82
C GLN A 320 11.54 -14.91 22.88
N VAL A 321 11.03 -15.56 21.83
CA VAL A 321 11.86 -16.22 20.80
C VAL A 321 12.68 -15.18 20.04
N GLN A 322 12.09 -14.02 19.74
CA GLN A 322 12.81 -12.93 19.09
C GLN A 322 13.95 -12.37 19.96
N MET A 323 13.73 -12.24 21.27
CA MET A 323 14.78 -11.79 22.20
C MET A 323 15.89 -12.83 22.39
N MET A 324 15.55 -14.12 22.45
CA MET A 324 16.50 -15.20 22.74
C MET A 324 17.34 -15.62 21.53
N PHE A 325 16.73 -15.66 20.34
CA PHE A 325 17.36 -16.24 19.14
C PHE A 325 17.59 -15.22 18.00
N GLY A 326 17.26 -13.95 18.23
CA GLY A 326 17.51 -12.87 17.29
C GLY A 326 16.60 -12.86 16.05
N PRO A 327 16.83 -11.90 15.13
CA PRO A 327 15.89 -11.60 14.04
C PRO A 327 15.77 -12.70 12.98
N PHE A 328 16.81 -13.52 12.78
CA PHE A 328 16.79 -14.60 11.78
C PHE A 328 15.80 -15.71 12.15
N VAL A 329 15.84 -16.18 13.40
CA VAL A 329 14.94 -17.23 13.89
C VAL A 329 13.50 -16.72 13.97
N ALA A 330 13.32 -15.46 14.39
CA ALA A 330 12.01 -14.80 14.38
C ALA A 330 11.42 -14.74 12.96
N GLN A 331 12.25 -14.43 11.96
CA GLN A 331 11.83 -14.40 10.55
C GLN A 331 11.45 -15.79 10.03
N PHE A 332 12.19 -16.83 10.42
CA PHE A 332 11.88 -18.22 10.07
C PHE A 332 10.56 -18.68 10.72
N GLN A 333 10.35 -18.37 11.99
CA GLN A 333 9.10 -18.68 12.70
C GLN A 333 7.90 -17.98 12.04
N MET A 334 8.04 -16.71 11.65
CA MET A 334 7.01 -15.99 10.91
C MET A 334 6.66 -16.68 9.59
N ALA A 335 7.65 -17.14 8.83
CA ALA A 335 7.42 -17.87 7.59
C ALA A 335 6.63 -19.16 7.82
N GLN A 336 6.95 -19.90 8.89
CA GLN A 336 6.23 -21.11 9.29
C GLN A 336 4.79 -20.81 9.71
N ASN A 337 4.57 -19.78 10.53
CA ASN A 337 3.23 -19.34 10.92
C ASN A 337 2.38 -18.96 9.70
N ALA A 338 2.98 -18.24 8.74
CA ALA A 338 2.32 -17.91 7.48
C ALA A 338 1.96 -19.16 6.68
N GLN A 339 2.85 -20.15 6.60
CA GLN A 339 2.58 -21.41 5.90
C GLN A 339 1.47 -22.22 6.59
N GLN A 340 1.44 -22.26 7.92
CA GLN A 340 0.37 -22.90 8.68
C GLN A 340 -0.99 -22.25 8.41
N LEU A 341 -1.04 -20.92 8.34
CA LEU A 341 -2.25 -20.18 8.01
C LEU A 341 -2.71 -20.48 6.58
N ILE A 342 -1.79 -20.54 5.61
CA ILE A 342 -2.09 -20.94 4.23
C ILE A 342 -2.69 -22.34 4.21
N ASN A 343 -2.07 -23.30 4.89
CA ASN A 343 -2.56 -24.67 4.97
C ASN A 343 -3.97 -24.73 5.58
N LEU A 344 -4.21 -23.97 6.66
CA LEU A 344 -5.52 -23.89 7.30
C LEU A 344 -6.60 -23.37 6.34
N ILE A 345 -6.31 -22.30 5.59
CA ILE A 345 -7.22 -21.77 4.57
C ILE A 345 -7.51 -22.83 3.51
N GLN A 346 -6.48 -23.49 2.99
CA GLN A 346 -6.61 -24.51 1.96
C GLN A 346 -7.39 -25.74 2.43
N MET A 347 -7.34 -26.08 3.72
CA MET A 347 -8.06 -27.24 4.28
C MET A 347 -9.49 -26.93 4.73
N THR A 348 -9.81 -25.67 5.02
CA THR A 348 -11.12 -25.28 5.57
C THR A 348 -12.07 -24.68 4.54
N ILE A 349 -11.55 -23.96 3.54
CA ILE A 349 -12.36 -23.23 2.56
C ILE A 349 -12.24 -23.90 1.20
N GLU A 350 -13.28 -24.65 0.80
CA GLU A 350 -13.36 -25.39 -0.47
C GLU A 350 -12.03 -26.05 -0.89
N PRO A 351 -11.59 -27.15 -0.23
CA PRO A 351 -10.24 -27.69 -0.41
C PRO A 351 -9.87 -28.08 -1.85
N GLN A 352 -10.86 -28.46 -2.65
CA GLN A 352 -10.68 -28.79 -4.07
C GLN A 352 -10.24 -27.57 -4.91
N TYR A 353 -10.57 -26.36 -4.47
CA TYR A 353 -10.28 -25.12 -5.18
C TYR A 353 -8.79 -24.75 -5.17
N TRP A 354 -8.05 -25.17 -4.14
CA TRP A 354 -6.65 -24.81 -3.91
C TRP A 354 -5.65 -25.91 -4.24
N GLN A 355 -6.12 -27.03 -4.78
CA GLN A 355 -5.25 -28.14 -5.19
C GLN A 355 -4.26 -27.67 -6.28
N PRO A 356 -3.18 -28.43 -6.57
CA PRO A 356 -2.18 -28.03 -7.59
C PRO A 356 -2.76 -27.72 -8.97
N ASN A 357 -3.92 -28.32 -9.32
CA ASN A 357 -4.64 -28.08 -10.57
C ASN A 357 -5.90 -27.20 -10.37
N GLY A 358 -6.06 -26.64 -9.18
CA GLY A 358 -7.15 -25.75 -8.82
C GLY A 358 -6.98 -24.36 -9.43
N PRO A 359 -8.07 -23.60 -9.59
CA PRO A 359 -8.02 -22.26 -10.16
C PRO A 359 -7.44 -21.20 -9.19
N GLY A 360 -7.39 -21.49 -7.89
CA GLY A 360 -6.93 -20.56 -6.87
C GLY A 360 -5.45 -20.65 -6.54
N SER A 361 -4.82 -19.52 -6.22
CA SER A 361 -3.48 -19.52 -5.63
C SER A 361 -3.36 -18.59 -4.43
N ILE A 362 -2.52 -18.98 -3.47
CA ILE A 362 -2.21 -18.21 -2.26
C ILE A 362 -0.69 -18.09 -2.16
N THR A 363 -0.19 -16.88 -1.96
CA THR A 363 1.26 -16.63 -1.83
C THR A 363 1.52 -15.66 -0.69
N PHE A 364 2.48 -15.99 0.16
CA PHE A 364 2.93 -15.08 1.20
C PHE A 364 3.95 -14.09 0.64
N PHE A 365 3.68 -12.80 0.82
CA PHE A 365 4.59 -11.73 0.44
C PHE A 365 5.26 -11.13 1.68
N PHE A 366 6.54 -11.48 1.85
CA PHE A 366 7.34 -11.19 3.05
C PHE A 366 7.46 -9.69 3.39
N PRO A 367 7.79 -8.78 2.43
CA PRO A 367 8.08 -7.38 2.75
C PRO A 367 6.90 -6.62 3.38
N THR A 368 5.67 -6.96 3.00
CA THR A 368 4.46 -6.33 3.55
C THR A 368 3.68 -7.24 4.49
N ARG A 369 4.23 -8.42 4.83
CA ARG A 369 3.64 -9.41 5.74
C ARG A 369 2.17 -9.68 5.43
N SER A 370 1.92 -9.99 4.15
CA SER A 370 0.57 -10.11 3.61
C SER A 370 0.41 -11.34 2.72
N LEU A 371 -0.79 -11.93 2.71
CA LEU A 371 -1.17 -12.95 1.73
C LEU A 371 -1.70 -12.29 0.47
N VAL A 372 -1.11 -12.64 -0.66
CA VAL A 372 -1.64 -12.34 -1.99
C VAL A 372 -2.43 -13.57 -2.44
N ILE A 373 -3.74 -13.40 -2.54
CA ILE A 373 -4.66 -14.48 -2.90
C ILE A 373 -5.26 -14.14 -4.26
N ARG A 374 -5.17 -15.08 -5.20
CA ARG A 374 -5.87 -15.03 -6.49
C ARG A 374 -7.02 -16.03 -6.45
N ALA A 375 -8.25 -15.54 -6.41
CA ALA A 375 -9.45 -16.37 -6.32
C ALA A 375 -10.68 -15.66 -6.90
N SER A 376 -11.80 -16.37 -7.00
CA SER A 376 -13.08 -15.75 -7.39
C SER A 376 -13.55 -14.74 -6.33
N THR A 377 -14.43 -13.81 -6.72
CA THR A 377 -15.01 -12.81 -5.81
C THR A 377 -15.74 -13.46 -4.62
N GLU A 378 -16.35 -14.62 -4.82
CA GLU A 378 -17.04 -15.37 -3.76
C GLU A 378 -16.05 -15.94 -2.73
N MET A 379 -14.93 -16.52 -3.17
CA MET A 379 -13.88 -17.01 -2.28
C MET A 379 -13.29 -15.87 -1.45
N HIS A 380 -13.03 -14.73 -2.09
CA HIS A 380 -12.58 -13.53 -1.38
C HIS A 380 -13.60 -12.99 -0.39
N TYR A 381 -14.89 -13.16 -0.67
CA TYR A 381 -15.95 -12.84 0.27
C TYR A 381 -15.96 -13.80 1.45
N GLN A 382 -15.82 -15.11 1.25
CA GLN A 382 -15.73 -16.06 2.37
C GLN A 382 -14.51 -15.78 3.28
N LEU A 383 -13.38 -15.39 2.68
CA LEU A 383 -12.16 -15.03 3.41
C LEU A 383 -12.25 -13.68 4.15
N GLY A 384 -12.92 -12.69 3.57
CA GLY A 384 -12.90 -11.30 4.05
C GLY A 384 -14.22 -10.80 4.65
N SER A 385 -15.31 -11.55 4.54
CA SER A 385 -16.61 -11.15 5.04
C SER A 385 -16.72 -11.40 6.54
N PRO A 386 -17.32 -10.48 7.31
CA PRO A 386 -17.84 -10.77 8.65
C PRO A 386 -18.98 -11.82 8.64
N GLY A 387 -19.40 -12.32 7.48
CA GLY A 387 -20.63 -13.09 7.30
C GLY A 387 -20.49 -14.60 7.48
N LEU A 388 -20.25 -15.01 8.73
CA LEU A 388 -20.70 -16.26 9.38
C LEU A 388 -20.30 -16.25 10.87
N PHE A 389 -19.25 -15.49 11.21
CA PHE A 389 -18.72 -15.35 12.58
C PHE A 389 -18.45 -13.89 13.02
N GLY A 390 -18.72 -12.89 12.17
CA GLY A 390 -18.38 -11.49 12.40
C GLY A 390 -19.45 -10.68 13.13
N ASN A 391 -19.84 -11.18 14.29
CA ASN A 391 -20.32 -10.36 15.41
C ASN A 391 -19.37 -10.63 16.59
N ARG A 392 -18.17 -10.05 16.54
CA ARG A 392 -17.30 -9.85 17.70
C ARG A 392 -16.67 -8.48 17.62
#